data_AF-A0A1F6RY60-F1
#
_entry.id   AF-A0A1F6RY60-F1
#
_cell.length_a   1.000
_cell.length_b   1.000
_cell.length_c   1.000
_cell.angle_alpha   90.00
_cell.angle_beta   90.00
_cell.angle_gamma   90.00
#
_symmetry.space_group_name_H-M   'P 1'
#
loop_
_entity.id
_entity.type
_entity.pdbx_description
1 polymer ?
#
loop_
_entity_poly.entity_id
_entity_poly.type
_entity_poly.pdbx_seq_one_letter_code
_entity_poly.pdbx_strand_id
1 'polypeptide(L)'
;MSVFSTQEPDSETDNQAIVSRDIFHKLSENLKYKLASNEISQKIQLIGQKYGFELLHLANISRLIREYYFGEVRLEDFPKEIEKRMSVSLLTAQEISRYIQQEIIDWDPWGQYLASLPKRTVREIVERYPKIANLEITSGYIEPRNSEDLEDPTIKNWVHDYVSHLGYAQHTQMQRTEYLFHSENGMNLSSPDREKLGIILKSFDENILLPIDEENGEIVFDGVGDAYMRPEKVAYTRPLQPTSSRHEPFINPYPKTETSFVTQAIESPNIQTTNHSPVSLVSQNHIQPIPEAKKKVGPEFVTQNELRPVPNPEIDKLFAAPESADIPPIKIHSITEHNEPPARRNVATPNKREAFRQNIQRPVSPPPPPHPKHKMIYPFSRGPTEPRMNGNVVDLSEH
;
A
#
# COMPACT_ATOMS: atom_id res chain seq x y z
N MET A 1 15.93 18.07 7.79
CA MET A 1 17.36 17.87 7.52
C MET A 1 17.47 16.67 6.59
N SER A 2 18.11 16.80 5.43
CA SER A 2 18.32 15.65 4.53
C SER A 2 19.50 14.83 5.06
N VAL A 3 19.27 13.57 5.44
CA VAL A 3 20.31 12.70 6.02
C VAL A 3 21.05 12.01 4.88
N PHE A 4 22.26 12.50 4.58
CA PHE A 4 23.12 11.95 3.55
C PHE A 4 23.50 10.49 3.83
N SER A 5 23.76 9.73 2.76
CA SER A 5 23.84 8.27 2.78
C SER A 5 25.26 7.73 2.83
N THR A 6 26.29 8.50 3.21
CA THR A 6 27.70 8.08 3.08
C THR A 6 28.60 8.21 4.31
N GLN A 7 29.48 7.21 4.47
CA GLN A 7 30.50 7.09 5.53
C GLN A 7 31.61 8.15 5.38
N GLU A 8 31.90 8.53 4.15
CA GLU A 8 32.65 9.73 3.80
C GLU A 8 31.81 10.43 2.73
N PRO A 9 31.32 11.66 2.94
CA PRO A 9 30.52 12.37 1.93
C PRO A 9 31.27 12.49 0.59
N ASP A 10 32.60 12.41 0.63
CA ASP A 10 33.47 12.49 -0.55
C ASP A 10 33.69 11.12 -1.23
N SER A 11 33.25 10.00 -0.65
CA SER A 11 33.41 8.66 -1.22
C SER A 11 32.14 8.13 -1.92
N GLU A 12 31.02 8.84 -1.84
CA GLU A 12 29.82 8.45 -2.60
C GLU A 12 30.10 8.68 -4.08
N THR A 13 30.14 7.61 -4.86
CA THR A 13 30.09 7.79 -6.31
C THR A 13 28.68 8.24 -6.68
N ASP A 14 28.55 9.18 -7.61
CA ASP A 14 27.24 9.65 -8.12
C ASP A 14 26.32 8.47 -8.50
N ASN A 15 26.90 7.39 -9.00
CA ASN A 15 26.19 6.16 -9.34
C ASN A 15 25.51 5.50 -8.13
N GLN A 16 26.16 5.47 -6.95
CA GLN A 16 25.55 4.89 -5.74
C GLN A 16 24.39 5.74 -5.23
N ALA A 17 24.50 7.07 -5.30
CA ALA A 17 23.42 7.99 -4.94
C ALA A 17 22.21 7.82 -5.88
N ILE A 18 22.45 7.68 -7.18
CA ILE A 18 21.42 7.43 -8.19
C ILE A 18 20.72 6.09 -7.93
N VAL A 19 21.48 5.01 -7.72
CA VAL A 19 20.91 3.67 -7.45
C VAL A 19 20.07 3.68 -6.18
N SER A 20 20.56 4.31 -5.10
CA SER A 20 19.81 4.41 -3.83
C SER A 20 18.50 5.18 -3.99
N ARG A 21 18.52 6.25 -4.79
CA ARG A 21 17.33 7.04 -5.10
C ARG A 21 16.31 6.23 -5.92
N ASP A 22 16.77 5.47 -6.90
CA ASP A 22 15.90 4.63 -7.72
C ASP A 22 15.26 3.51 -6.90
N ILE A 23 16.00 2.91 -5.95
CA ILE A 23 15.46 1.92 -5.01
C ILE A 23 14.41 2.57 -4.10
N PHE A 24 14.71 3.77 -3.56
CA PHE A 24 13.76 4.51 -2.74
C PHE A 24 12.44 4.79 -3.47
N HIS A 25 12.50 5.18 -4.74
CA HIS A 25 11.30 5.42 -5.56
C HIS A 25 10.48 4.15 -5.84
N LYS A 26 11.10 2.96 -5.76
CA LYS A 26 10.42 1.66 -5.91
C LYS A 26 9.78 1.14 -4.61
N LEU A 27 10.10 1.74 -3.46
CA LEU A 27 9.46 1.38 -2.20
C LEU A 27 7.95 1.71 -2.23
N SER A 28 7.18 0.99 -1.42
CA SER A 28 5.78 1.34 -1.18
C SER A 28 5.66 2.71 -0.50
N GLU A 29 4.53 3.40 -0.71
CA GLU A 29 4.32 4.75 -0.16
C GLU A 29 4.38 4.77 1.37
N ASN A 30 3.88 3.74 2.05
CA ASN A 30 4.05 3.58 3.50
C ASN A 30 5.54 3.64 3.90
N LEU A 31 6.39 2.85 3.23
CA LEU A 31 7.82 2.81 3.54
C LEU A 31 8.54 4.12 3.20
N LYS A 32 8.16 4.77 2.09
CA LYS A 32 8.67 6.10 1.73
C LYS A 32 8.32 7.13 2.78
N TYR A 33 7.04 7.19 3.19
CA TYR A 33 6.54 8.08 4.24
C TYR A 33 7.30 7.86 5.55
N LYS A 34 7.42 6.60 5.97
CA LYS A 34 8.14 6.21 7.16
C LYS A 34 9.60 6.66 7.11
N LEU A 35 10.33 6.34 6.04
CA LEU A 35 11.74 6.71 5.87
C LEU A 35 11.98 8.22 5.72
N ALA A 36 11.02 8.96 5.16
CA ALA A 36 11.09 10.41 5.02
C ALA A 36 10.64 11.17 6.29
N SER A 37 10.07 10.48 7.27
CA SER A 37 9.53 11.11 8.48
C SER A 37 10.62 11.77 9.33
N ASN A 38 10.29 12.92 9.92
CA ASN A 38 11.20 13.63 10.83
C ASN A 38 11.38 12.85 12.14
N GLU A 39 10.40 12.05 12.50
CA GLU A 39 10.35 11.20 13.68
C GLU A 39 11.43 10.12 13.64
N ILE A 40 11.72 9.48 12.50
CA ILE A 40 12.88 8.57 12.40
C ILE A 40 14.17 9.33 12.70
N SER A 41 14.33 10.53 12.15
CA SER A 41 15.52 11.34 12.41
C SER A 41 15.65 11.68 13.90
N GLN A 42 14.54 12.03 14.56
CA GLN A 42 14.52 12.27 16.01
C GLN A 42 14.85 11.00 16.81
N LYS A 43 14.28 9.84 16.43
CA LYS A 43 14.58 8.56 17.09
C LYS A 43 16.06 8.16 16.94
N ILE A 44 16.68 8.41 15.79
CA ILE A 44 18.11 8.21 15.58
C ILE A 44 18.93 9.18 16.45
N GLN A 45 18.52 10.45 16.54
CA GLN A 45 19.16 11.43 17.42
C GLN A 45 19.07 11.03 18.90
N LEU A 46 17.95 10.46 19.36
CA LEU A 46 17.81 9.94 20.72
C LEU A 46 18.81 8.82 21.01
N ILE A 47 19.09 7.94 20.04
CA ILE A 47 20.17 6.94 20.17
C ILE A 47 21.50 7.66 20.36
N GLY A 48 21.80 8.67 19.54
CA GLY A 48 23.05 9.43 19.66
C GLY A 48 23.21 10.12 21.01
N GLN A 49 22.15 10.75 21.51
CA GLN A 49 22.15 11.40 22.82
C GLN A 49 22.36 10.38 23.94
N LYS A 50 21.71 9.21 23.87
CA LYS A 50 21.79 8.17 24.89
C LYS A 50 23.19 7.56 25.01
N TYR A 51 23.88 7.36 23.89
CA TYR A 51 25.18 6.68 23.85
C TYR A 51 26.37 7.63 23.61
N GLY A 52 26.13 8.94 23.53
CA GLY A 52 27.19 9.94 23.31
C GLY A 52 27.80 9.88 21.91
N PHE A 53 27.02 9.51 20.90
CA PHE A 53 27.52 9.34 19.54
C PHE A 53 27.60 10.66 18.75
N GLU A 54 28.68 10.77 17.98
CA GLU A 54 28.88 11.85 17.01
C GLU A 54 27.99 11.71 15.76
N LEU A 55 27.93 12.76 14.94
CA LEU A 55 27.12 12.81 13.73
C LEU A 55 27.42 11.66 12.75
N LEU A 56 28.69 11.26 12.63
CA LEU A 56 29.10 10.19 11.73
C LEU A 56 28.47 8.83 12.10
N HIS A 57 28.39 8.55 13.40
CA HIS A 57 27.71 7.36 13.91
C HIS A 57 26.20 7.39 13.61
N LEU A 58 25.57 8.55 13.75
CA LEU A 58 24.15 8.71 13.42
C LEU A 58 23.89 8.48 11.92
N ALA A 59 24.80 8.93 11.06
CA ALA A 59 24.74 8.64 9.62
C ALA A 59 24.85 7.13 9.34
N ASN A 60 25.74 6.43 10.06
CA ASN A 60 25.85 4.96 9.95
C ASN A 60 24.58 4.23 10.36
N ILE A 61 23.90 4.67 11.42
CA ILE A 61 22.61 4.11 11.86
C ILE A 61 21.52 4.37 10.81
N SER A 62 21.42 5.62 10.32
CA SER A 62 20.47 5.98 9.27
C SER A 62 20.67 5.16 8.00
N ARG A 63 21.93 4.94 7.61
CA ARG A 63 22.28 4.11 6.46
C ARG A 63 21.86 2.66 6.70
N LEU A 64 22.21 2.07 7.84
CA LEU A 64 21.84 0.69 8.18
C LEU A 64 20.32 0.45 8.14
N ILE A 65 19.53 1.41 8.64
CA ILE A 65 18.06 1.34 8.57
C ILE A 65 17.58 1.32 7.12
N ARG A 66 18.15 2.16 6.24
CA ARG A 66 17.80 2.18 4.81
C ARG A 66 18.18 0.88 4.12
N GLU A 67 19.40 0.39 4.35
CA GLU A 67 19.88 -0.88 3.80
C GLU A 67 18.96 -2.05 4.17
N TYR A 68 18.38 -2.04 5.37
CA TYR A 68 17.35 -3.01 5.76
C TYR A 68 16.10 -2.92 4.90
N TYR A 69 15.53 -1.73 4.71
CA TYR A 69 14.35 -1.55 3.86
C TYR A 69 14.64 -1.79 2.37
N PHE A 70 15.90 -1.66 1.95
CA PHE A 70 16.35 -2.01 0.60
C PHE A 70 16.61 -3.52 0.44
N GLY A 71 16.57 -4.29 1.53
CA GLY A 71 16.81 -5.73 1.53
C GLY A 71 18.29 -6.12 1.47
N GLU A 72 19.20 -5.18 1.70
CA GLU A 72 20.66 -5.39 1.68
C GLU A 72 21.16 -5.98 2.99
N VAL A 73 20.52 -5.64 4.12
CA VAL A 73 20.88 -6.12 5.45
C VAL A 73 19.67 -6.76 6.13
N ARG A 74 19.89 -7.90 6.78
CA ARG A 74 18.88 -8.58 7.58
C ARG A 74 18.87 -8.06 9.01
N LEU A 75 17.71 -8.07 9.66
CA LEU A 75 17.55 -7.60 11.03
C LEU A 75 18.44 -8.37 12.03
N GLU A 76 18.63 -9.67 11.79
CA GLU A 76 19.49 -10.54 12.61
C GLU A 76 20.97 -10.10 12.62
N ASP A 77 21.42 -9.41 11.56
CA ASP A 77 22.80 -8.98 11.38
C ASP A 77 23.07 -7.57 11.94
N PHE A 78 22.02 -6.83 12.36
CA PHE A 78 22.15 -5.47 12.87
C PHE A 78 23.20 -5.33 13.99
N PRO A 79 23.24 -6.20 15.03
CA PRO A 79 24.23 -6.05 16.08
C PRO A 79 25.68 -6.13 15.55
N LYS A 80 25.95 -7.02 14.59
CA LYS A 80 27.29 -7.18 14.00
C LYS A 80 27.65 -5.99 13.12
N GLU A 81 26.70 -5.51 12.31
CA GLU A 81 26.91 -4.33 11.45
C GLU A 81 27.13 -3.05 12.27
N ILE A 82 26.41 -2.88 13.39
CA ILE A 82 26.59 -1.75 14.30
C ILE A 82 27.97 -1.81 14.98
N GLU A 83 28.34 -2.97 15.55
CA GLU A 83 29.67 -3.20 16.15
C GLU A 83 30.78 -2.84 15.16
N LYS A 84 30.69 -3.36 13.93
CA LYS A 84 31.66 -3.13 12.86
C LYS A 84 31.77 -1.67 12.44
N ARG A 85 30.64 -0.99 12.17
CA ARG A 85 30.63 0.38 11.61
C ARG A 85 30.92 1.46 12.63
N MET A 86 30.68 1.19 13.91
CA MET A 86 30.75 2.18 14.98
C MET A 86 31.83 1.87 16.01
N SER A 87 32.51 0.72 15.91
CA SER A 87 33.56 0.30 16.87
C SER A 87 33.08 0.30 18.33
N VAL A 88 31.81 -0.06 18.55
CA VAL A 88 31.20 -0.21 19.87
C VAL A 88 31.21 -1.66 20.32
N SER A 89 31.05 -1.91 21.63
CA SER A 89 30.96 -3.29 22.13
C SER A 89 29.72 -4.01 21.57
N LEU A 90 29.82 -5.33 21.33
CA LEU A 90 28.69 -6.14 20.87
C LEU A 90 27.44 -6.01 21.77
N LEU A 91 27.61 -5.89 23.09
CA LEU A 91 26.49 -5.71 24.01
C LEU A 91 25.76 -4.39 23.74
N THR A 92 26.51 -3.29 23.58
CA THR A 92 25.96 -1.98 23.19
C THR A 92 25.28 -2.06 21.83
N ALA A 93 25.90 -2.73 20.86
CA ALA A 93 25.32 -2.91 19.53
C ALA A 93 23.99 -3.69 19.55
N GLN A 94 23.87 -4.71 20.41
CA GLN A 94 22.62 -5.45 20.63
C GLN A 94 21.52 -4.57 21.23
N GLU A 95 21.86 -3.71 22.19
CA GLU A 95 20.89 -2.76 22.76
C GLU A 95 20.39 -1.76 21.72
N ILE A 96 21.29 -1.21 20.92
CA ILE A 96 20.95 -0.28 19.83
C ILE A 96 20.08 -0.99 18.80
N SER A 97 20.45 -2.20 18.38
CA SER A 97 19.66 -3.02 17.44
C SER A 97 18.24 -3.25 17.96
N ARG A 98 18.08 -3.62 19.24
CA ARG A 98 16.76 -3.80 19.86
C ARG A 98 15.94 -2.52 19.83
N TYR A 99 16.55 -1.38 20.14
CA TYR A 99 15.88 -0.09 20.08
C TYR A 99 15.45 0.24 18.65
N ILE A 100 16.33 0.07 17.66
CA ILE A 100 15.99 0.30 16.25
C ILE A 100 14.82 -0.59 15.83
N GLN A 101 14.83 -1.87 16.20
CA GLN A 101 13.73 -2.77 15.91
C GLN A 101 12.41 -2.24 16.49
N GLN A 102 12.36 -2.01 17.80
CA GLN A 102 11.12 -1.64 18.50
C GLN A 102 10.61 -0.25 18.10
N GLU A 103 11.51 0.73 18.03
CA GLU A 103 11.13 2.13 17.89
C GLU A 103 11.09 2.58 16.44
N ILE A 104 11.80 1.93 15.53
CA ILE A 104 11.88 2.36 14.13
C ILE A 104 11.26 1.30 13.23
N ILE A 105 11.69 0.04 13.30
CA ILE A 105 11.22 -0.99 12.37
C ILE A 105 9.77 -1.39 12.64
N ASP A 106 9.40 -1.63 13.89
CA ASP A 106 8.05 -2.04 14.30
C ASP A 106 7.08 -0.84 14.40
N TRP A 107 7.61 0.38 14.35
CA TRP A 107 6.80 1.60 14.40
C TRP A 107 6.03 1.81 13.08
N ASP A 108 4.70 1.83 13.13
CA ASP A 108 3.84 2.01 11.95
C ASP A 108 3.18 3.40 11.93
N PRO A 109 3.88 4.45 11.49
CA PRO A 109 3.30 5.79 11.40
C PRO A 109 2.19 5.88 10.36
N TRP A 110 2.28 5.10 9.29
CA TRP A 110 1.28 5.11 8.24
C TRP A 110 -0.05 4.54 8.72
N GLY A 111 -0.03 3.42 9.46
CA GLY A 111 -1.23 2.88 10.09
C GLY A 111 -1.86 3.87 11.08
N GLN A 112 -1.05 4.60 11.85
CA GLN A 112 -1.54 5.65 12.74
C GLN A 112 -2.15 6.83 11.97
N TYR A 113 -1.51 7.25 10.88
CA TYR A 113 -2.01 8.28 9.98
C TYR A 113 -3.38 7.87 9.39
N LEU A 114 -3.47 6.69 8.78
CA LEU A 114 -4.72 6.15 8.23
C LEU A 114 -5.82 6.03 9.28
N ALA A 115 -5.48 5.65 10.52
CA ALA A 115 -6.42 5.57 11.61
C ALA A 115 -6.94 6.95 12.06
N SER A 116 -6.14 8.01 11.85
CA SER A 116 -6.51 9.40 12.18
C SER A 116 -7.38 10.06 11.12
N LEU A 117 -7.36 9.57 9.88
CA LEU A 117 -8.13 10.15 8.78
C LEU A 117 -9.65 10.02 9.00
N PRO A 118 -10.44 11.04 8.64
CA PRO A 118 -11.89 10.95 8.64
C PRO A 118 -12.32 9.85 7.68
N LYS A 119 -13.23 8.98 8.15
CA LYS A 119 -13.78 7.89 7.33
C LYS A 119 -15.20 8.23 6.88
N ARG A 120 -15.51 7.99 5.61
CA ARG A 120 -16.84 8.21 5.02
C ARG A 120 -17.17 7.12 4.00
N THR A 121 -18.45 6.96 3.70
CA THR A 121 -18.88 6.09 2.60
C THR A 121 -18.66 6.76 1.25
N VAL A 122 -18.56 5.97 0.17
CA VAL A 122 -18.50 6.51 -1.20
C VAL A 122 -19.69 7.41 -1.53
N ARG A 123 -20.88 7.12 -1.00
CA ARG A 123 -22.08 7.97 -1.21
C ARG A 123 -21.87 9.37 -0.62
N GLU A 124 -21.43 9.44 0.63
CA GLU A 124 -21.11 10.71 1.28
C GLU A 124 -19.97 11.45 0.59
N ILE A 125 -18.98 10.73 0.05
CA ILE A 125 -17.86 11.31 -0.70
C ILE A 125 -18.38 12.02 -1.96
N VAL A 126 -19.20 11.32 -2.75
CA VAL A 126 -19.77 11.88 -3.99
C VAL A 126 -20.64 13.11 -3.71
N GLU A 127 -21.39 13.11 -2.61
CA GLU A 127 -22.24 14.22 -2.20
C GLU A 127 -21.46 15.44 -1.69
N ARG A 128 -20.52 15.22 -0.76
CA ARG A 128 -19.92 16.31 0.03
C ARG A 128 -18.59 16.78 -0.52
N TYR A 129 -17.89 15.95 -1.30
CA TYR A 129 -16.54 16.21 -1.76
C TYR A 129 -16.46 16.08 -3.30
N PRO A 130 -17.02 17.04 -4.06
CA PRO A 130 -17.10 16.96 -5.52
C PRO A 130 -15.71 16.86 -6.19
N LYS A 131 -14.67 17.43 -5.57
CA LYS A 131 -13.29 17.28 -6.06
C LYS A 131 -12.82 15.83 -6.01
N ILE A 132 -13.14 15.11 -4.93
CA ILE A 132 -12.79 13.71 -4.75
C ILE A 132 -13.66 12.83 -5.65
N ALA A 133 -14.95 13.16 -5.78
CA ALA A 133 -15.88 12.47 -6.67
C ALA A 133 -15.42 12.46 -8.14
N ASN A 134 -14.73 13.53 -8.55
CA ASN A 134 -14.18 13.73 -9.89
C ASN A 134 -12.71 13.26 -10.02
N LEU A 135 -12.15 12.62 -8.99
CA LEU A 135 -10.80 12.06 -9.06
C LEU A 135 -10.81 10.81 -9.94
N GLU A 136 -9.89 10.74 -10.88
CA GLU A 136 -9.65 9.55 -11.71
C GLU A 136 -9.09 8.41 -10.85
N ILE A 137 -9.80 7.28 -10.81
CA ILE A 137 -9.40 6.12 -9.98
C ILE A 137 -8.79 4.97 -10.78
N THR A 138 -8.96 4.97 -12.10
CA THR A 138 -8.44 3.96 -13.02
C THR A 138 -7.81 4.62 -14.25
N SER A 139 -6.95 3.93 -14.98
CA SER A 139 -6.31 4.52 -16.17
C SER A 139 -7.15 4.47 -17.46
N GLY A 140 -8.14 3.59 -17.55
CA GLY A 140 -8.97 3.40 -18.75
C GLY A 140 -10.26 4.20 -18.69
N TYR A 141 -10.64 4.86 -19.79
CA TYR A 141 -11.93 5.55 -19.95
C TYR A 141 -13.12 4.59 -19.79
N ILE A 142 -14.27 5.15 -19.46
CA ILE A 142 -15.53 4.41 -19.33
C ILE A 142 -16.32 4.59 -20.63
N GLU A 143 -16.87 3.50 -21.14
CA GLU A 143 -17.82 3.45 -22.25
C GLU A 143 -19.23 3.25 -21.66
N PRO A 144 -20.01 4.32 -21.42
CA PRO A 144 -21.33 4.19 -20.80
C PRO A 144 -22.30 3.48 -21.75
N ARG A 145 -23.16 2.63 -21.18
CA ARG A 145 -24.21 1.99 -21.96
C ARG A 145 -25.15 3.06 -22.54
N ASN A 146 -25.21 3.14 -23.86
CA ASN A 146 -26.02 4.10 -24.65
C ASN A 146 -25.42 5.51 -24.82
N SER A 147 -24.12 5.72 -24.53
CA SER A 147 -23.39 6.92 -24.93
C SER A 147 -22.43 6.59 -26.06
N GLU A 148 -22.29 7.48 -27.04
CA GLU A 148 -21.21 7.42 -28.04
C GLU A 148 -19.91 8.05 -27.50
N ASP A 149 -20.03 8.91 -26.48
CA ASP A 149 -18.93 9.64 -25.88
C ASP A 149 -18.31 8.84 -24.73
N LEU A 150 -16.98 8.80 -24.71
CA LEU A 150 -16.19 8.25 -23.62
C LEU A 150 -16.26 9.17 -22.40
N GLU A 151 -16.41 8.58 -21.21
CA GLU A 151 -16.41 9.30 -19.95
C GLU A 151 -15.07 9.14 -19.22
N ASP A 152 -14.67 10.21 -18.51
CA ASP A 152 -13.49 10.19 -17.65
C ASP A 152 -13.65 9.14 -16.52
N PRO A 153 -12.57 8.45 -16.12
CA PRO A 153 -12.61 7.35 -15.14
C PRO A 153 -12.74 7.79 -13.68
N THR A 154 -13.67 8.71 -13.42
CA THR A 154 -13.90 9.28 -12.10
C THR A 154 -14.73 8.35 -11.22
N ILE A 155 -14.65 8.53 -9.89
CA ILE A 155 -15.48 7.77 -8.93
C ILE A 155 -16.97 7.89 -9.30
N LYS A 156 -17.43 9.10 -9.61
CA LYS A 156 -18.83 9.37 -9.95
C LYS A 156 -19.26 8.58 -11.19
N ASN A 157 -18.46 8.61 -12.26
CA ASN A 157 -18.79 7.96 -13.52
C ASN A 157 -18.74 6.42 -13.39
N TRP A 158 -17.78 5.89 -12.63
CA TRP A 158 -17.72 4.45 -12.34
C TRP A 158 -18.93 3.95 -11.55
N VAL A 159 -19.36 4.69 -10.53
CA VAL A 159 -20.58 4.34 -9.77
C VAL A 159 -21.81 4.44 -10.66
N HIS A 160 -21.89 5.46 -11.53
CA HIS A 160 -22.97 5.62 -12.49
C HIS A 160 -23.03 4.45 -13.48
N ASP A 161 -21.89 4.07 -14.08
CA ASP A 161 -21.80 2.93 -15.00
C ASP A 161 -22.22 1.62 -14.31
N TYR A 162 -21.73 1.38 -13.09
CA TYR A 162 -22.08 0.22 -12.28
C TYR A 162 -23.59 0.09 -12.04
N VAL A 163 -24.22 1.19 -11.64
CA VAL A 163 -25.66 1.28 -11.39
C VAL A 163 -26.45 1.14 -12.70
N SER A 164 -25.94 1.65 -13.83
CA SER A 164 -26.59 1.47 -15.13
C SER A 164 -26.62 0.00 -15.58
N HIS A 165 -25.62 -0.79 -15.16
CA HIS A 165 -25.51 -2.20 -15.48
C HIS A 165 -26.39 -3.10 -14.60
N LEU A 166 -26.42 -2.86 -13.29
CA LEU A 166 -27.06 -3.74 -12.32
C LEU A 166 -28.34 -3.18 -11.68
N GLY A 167 -28.56 -1.88 -11.78
CA GLY A 167 -29.63 -1.13 -11.13
C GLY A 167 -29.19 -0.42 -9.85
N TYR A 168 -30.14 0.25 -9.19
CA TYR A 168 -29.89 1.03 -7.95
C TYR A 168 -29.95 0.20 -6.66
N ALA A 169 -30.24 -1.10 -6.76
CA ALA A 169 -30.35 -1.98 -5.59
C ALA A 169 -28.98 -2.21 -4.93
N GLN A 170 -28.96 -2.69 -3.69
CA GLN A 170 -27.73 -3.20 -3.11
C GLN A 170 -27.33 -4.50 -3.82
N HIS A 171 -26.07 -4.59 -4.24
CA HIS A 171 -25.59 -5.75 -4.97
C HIS A 171 -24.80 -6.70 -4.07
N THR A 172 -24.92 -7.99 -4.35
CA THR A 172 -24.14 -9.03 -3.71
C THR A 172 -22.69 -8.99 -4.18
N GLN A 173 -21.77 -9.54 -3.39
CA GLN A 173 -20.36 -9.69 -3.77
C GLN A 173 -20.20 -10.39 -5.14
N MET A 174 -21.03 -11.38 -5.45
CA MET A 174 -20.98 -12.11 -6.73
C MET A 174 -21.33 -11.21 -7.91
N GLN A 175 -22.37 -10.37 -7.80
CA GLN A 175 -22.74 -9.42 -8.86
C GLN A 175 -21.67 -8.36 -9.08
N ARG A 176 -21.04 -7.89 -7.99
CA ARG A 176 -19.91 -6.95 -8.08
C ARG A 176 -18.71 -7.57 -8.79
N THR A 177 -18.36 -8.81 -8.44
CA THR A 177 -17.31 -9.56 -9.14
C THR A 177 -17.67 -9.77 -10.61
N GLU A 178 -18.92 -10.14 -10.91
CA GLU A 178 -19.39 -10.30 -12.28
C GLU A 178 -19.19 -9.03 -13.10
N TYR A 179 -19.60 -7.87 -12.55
CA TYR A 179 -19.37 -6.59 -13.21
C TYR A 179 -17.87 -6.30 -13.41
N LEU A 180 -17.04 -6.45 -12.37
CA LEU A 180 -15.60 -6.15 -12.45
C LEU A 180 -14.85 -7.01 -13.47
N PHE A 181 -15.32 -8.22 -13.76
CA PHE A 181 -14.62 -9.19 -14.61
C PHE A 181 -15.30 -9.48 -15.95
N HIS A 182 -16.58 -9.15 -16.13
CA HIS A 182 -17.35 -9.48 -17.33
C HIS A 182 -18.06 -8.27 -17.95
N SER A 183 -18.02 -7.08 -17.35
CA SER A 183 -18.43 -5.86 -18.05
C SER A 183 -17.37 -5.41 -19.06
N GLU A 184 -17.80 -4.75 -20.13
CA GLU A 184 -16.91 -4.19 -21.16
C GLU A 184 -15.85 -3.27 -20.55
N ASN A 185 -16.28 -2.36 -19.67
CA ASN A 185 -15.39 -1.46 -18.93
C ASN A 185 -14.47 -2.21 -17.96
N GLY A 186 -15.01 -3.14 -17.14
CA GLY A 186 -14.24 -3.85 -16.12
C GLY A 186 -13.19 -4.83 -16.68
N MET A 187 -13.47 -5.46 -17.82
CA MET A 187 -12.55 -6.39 -18.50
C MET A 187 -11.27 -5.70 -18.97
N ASN A 188 -11.36 -4.44 -19.38
CA ASN A 188 -10.23 -3.65 -19.88
C ASN A 188 -9.34 -3.07 -18.76
N LEU A 189 -9.76 -3.17 -17.50
CA LEU A 189 -8.99 -2.66 -16.36
C LEU A 189 -7.78 -3.53 -16.04
N SER A 190 -6.70 -2.87 -15.63
CA SER A 190 -5.55 -3.51 -15.00
C SER A 190 -5.95 -4.12 -13.65
N SER A 191 -5.21 -5.13 -13.18
CA SER A 191 -5.45 -5.72 -11.85
C SER A 191 -5.48 -4.69 -10.70
N PRO A 192 -4.54 -3.74 -10.58
CA PRO A 192 -4.59 -2.76 -9.48
C PRO A 192 -5.78 -1.79 -9.61
N ASP A 193 -6.15 -1.39 -10.83
CA ASP A 193 -7.31 -0.53 -11.05
C ASP A 193 -8.61 -1.23 -10.68
N ARG A 194 -8.74 -2.51 -11.07
CA ARG A 194 -9.88 -3.34 -10.72
C ARG A 194 -10.01 -3.54 -9.21
N GLU A 195 -8.91 -3.64 -8.50
CA GLU A 195 -8.90 -3.71 -7.03
C GLU A 195 -9.42 -2.41 -6.40
N LYS A 196 -8.89 -1.25 -6.83
CA LYS A 196 -9.35 0.07 -6.37
C LYS A 196 -10.84 0.26 -6.64
N LEU A 197 -11.29 -0.02 -7.86
CA LEU A 197 -12.70 0.04 -8.23
C LEU A 197 -13.53 -0.93 -7.37
N GLY A 198 -13.05 -2.15 -7.13
CA GLY A 198 -13.72 -3.12 -6.27
C GLY A 198 -13.93 -2.62 -4.84
N ILE A 199 -12.96 -1.90 -4.28
CA ILE A 199 -13.08 -1.25 -2.96
C ILE A 199 -14.15 -0.15 -2.99
N ILE A 200 -14.16 0.69 -4.03
CA ILE A 200 -15.16 1.76 -4.22
C ILE A 200 -16.58 1.17 -4.31
N LEU A 201 -16.78 0.18 -5.17
CA LEU A 201 -18.09 -0.46 -5.35
C LEU A 201 -18.53 -1.20 -4.08
N LYS A 202 -17.59 -1.82 -3.35
CA LYS A 202 -17.86 -2.41 -2.04
C LYS A 202 -18.33 -1.38 -1.03
N SER A 203 -17.66 -0.23 -0.94
CA SER A 203 -18.09 0.87 -0.09
C SER A 203 -19.47 1.41 -0.48
N PHE A 204 -19.78 1.48 -1.78
CA PHE A 204 -21.06 1.96 -2.29
C PHE A 204 -22.25 1.06 -1.92
N ASP A 205 -22.10 -0.26 -2.03
CA ASP A 205 -23.16 -1.23 -1.71
C ASP A 205 -23.29 -1.47 -0.20
N GLU A 206 -22.16 -1.67 0.49
CA GLU A 206 -22.10 -2.15 1.88
C GLU A 206 -21.92 -1.00 2.89
N ASN A 207 -21.89 0.26 2.44
CA ASN A 207 -21.66 1.45 3.26
C ASN A 207 -20.35 1.37 4.08
N ILE A 208 -19.31 0.78 3.49
CA ILE A 208 -18.00 0.69 4.15
C ILE A 208 -17.37 2.09 4.21
N LEU A 209 -16.86 2.45 5.38
CA LEU A 209 -16.17 3.71 5.58
C LEU A 209 -14.74 3.63 5.04
N LEU A 210 -14.41 4.48 4.07
CA LEU A 210 -13.08 4.66 3.50
C LEU A 210 -12.38 5.86 4.12
N PRO A 211 -11.08 5.78 4.43
CA PRO A 211 -10.31 6.92 4.91
C PRO A 211 -10.11 7.95 3.80
N ILE A 212 -10.31 9.22 4.12
CA ILE A 212 -10.16 10.34 3.20
C ILE A 212 -9.05 11.24 3.70
N ASP A 213 -8.13 11.56 2.82
CA ASP A 213 -7.19 12.66 3.02
C ASP A 213 -7.85 13.95 2.53
N GLU A 214 -8.42 14.72 3.46
CA GLU A 214 -9.10 15.97 3.13
C GLU A 214 -8.13 17.06 2.65
N GLU A 215 -6.84 16.97 3.03
CA GLU A 215 -5.82 17.95 2.64
C GLU A 215 -5.43 17.76 1.18
N ASN A 216 -5.17 16.50 0.79
CA ASN A 216 -4.82 16.15 -0.58
C ASN A 216 -6.05 15.96 -1.49
N GLY A 217 -7.24 15.79 -0.90
CA GLY A 217 -8.47 15.58 -1.65
C GLY A 217 -8.49 14.22 -2.34
N GLU A 218 -8.07 13.17 -1.65
CA GLU A 218 -7.98 11.82 -2.20
C GLU A 218 -8.50 10.75 -1.22
N ILE A 219 -8.87 9.59 -1.76
CA ILE A 219 -9.19 8.40 -0.98
C ILE A 219 -7.92 7.58 -0.84
N VAL A 220 -7.55 7.22 0.39
CA VAL A 220 -6.35 6.44 0.63
C VAL A 220 -6.69 4.95 0.59
N PHE A 221 -6.26 4.26 -0.47
CA PHE A 221 -6.53 2.83 -0.69
C PHE A 221 -5.52 1.89 0.01
N ASP A 222 -4.41 2.42 0.52
CA ASP A 222 -3.36 1.62 1.14
C ASP A 222 -3.85 1.00 2.45
N GLY A 223 -3.60 -0.31 2.64
CA GLY A 223 -3.99 -1.06 3.84
C GLY A 223 -5.49 -1.37 3.97
N VAL A 224 -6.32 -0.77 3.13
CA VAL A 224 -7.75 -1.07 2.99
C VAL A 224 -7.89 -2.48 2.40
N GLY A 225 -7.22 -2.78 1.28
CA GLY A 225 -7.31 -4.08 0.59
C GLY A 225 -7.16 -5.30 1.51
N ASP A 226 -6.13 -5.34 2.37
CA ASP A 226 -5.89 -6.46 3.28
C ASP A 226 -6.99 -6.65 4.34
N ALA A 227 -7.58 -5.55 4.82
CA ALA A 227 -8.67 -5.60 5.78
C ALA A 227 -9.99 -6.06 5.13
N TYR A 228 -10.24 -5.69 3.87
CA TYR A 228 -11.51 -5.95 3.19
C TYR A 228 -11.53 -7.19 2.31
N MET A 229 -10.39 -7.67 1.82
CA MET A 229 -10.26 -8.91 1.07
C MET A 229 -10.15 -10.13 1.97
N ARG A 230 -9.82 -9.92 3.26
CA ARG A 230 -9.97 -10.99 4.24
C ARG A 230 -11.47 -11.25 4.39
N PRO A 231 -11.99 -12.43 4.00
CA PRO A 231 -13.37 -12.76 4.29
C PRO A 231 -13.49 -12.58 5.80
N GLU A 232 -14.38 -11.68 6.20
CA GLU A 232 -14.69 -11.48 7.60
C GLU A 232 -14.92 -12.89 8.12
N LYS A 233 -14.08 -13.34 9.07
CA LYS A 233 -14.33 -14.60 9.73
C LYS A 233 -15.60 -14.32 10.51
N VAL A 234 -16.75 -14.41 9.85
CA VAL A 234 -18.04 -14.59 10.47
C VAL A 234 -17.75 -15.69 11.45
N ALA A 235 -17.75 -15.31 12.72
CA ALA A 235 -17.60 -16.25 13.79
C ALA A 235 -18.81 -17.16 13.59
N TYR A 236 -18.61 -18.26 12.87
CA TYR A 236 -19.53 -19.35 12.86
C TYR A 236 -19.58 -19.74 14.32
N THR A 237 -20.56 -19.20 15.04
CA THR A 237 -21.04 -19.74 16.30
C THR A 237 -21.35 -21.17 15.94
N ARG A 238 -20.37 -22.05 16.16
CA ARG A 238 -20.46 -23.47 15.93
C ARG A 238 -21.78 -23.85 16.59
N PRO A 239 -22.80 -24.28 15.84
CA PRO A 239 -24.04 -24.73 16.44
C PRO A 239 -23.63 -25.71 17.52
N LEU A 240 -24.04 -25.45 18.77
CA LEU A 240 -23.75 -26.34 19.90
C LEU A 240 -24.08 -27.74 19.43
N GLN A 241 -23.05 -28.55 19.18
CA GLN A 241 -23.27 -29.94 18.81
C GLN A 241 -24.06 -30.53 19.97
N PRO A 242 -25.24 -31.12 19.73
CA PRO A 242 -25.90 -31.88 20.77
C PRO A 242 -24.88 -32.92 21.24
N THR A 243 -24.57 -32.89 22.53
CA THR A 243 -23.69 -33.85 23.18
C THR A 243 -24.25 -35.24 22.92
N SER A 244 -23.70 -35.91 21.90
CA SER A 244 -24.08 -37.26 21.51
C SER A 244 -23.71 -38.20 22.65
N SER A 245 -24.74 -38.74 23.29
CA SER A 245 -24.61 -39.83 24.24
C SER A 245 -24.03 -41.05 23.52
N ARG A 246 -22.75 -41.30 23.77
CA ARG A 246 -22.08 -42.61 23.89
C ARG A 246 -22.96 -43.81 23.49
N HIS A 247 -22.88 -44.22 22.22
CA HIS A 247 -23.19 -45.58 21.80
C HIS A 247 -21.88 -46.28 21.44
N GLU A 248 -21.62 -47.39 22.13
CA GLU A 248 -20.46 -48.26 21.98
C GLU A 248 -20.37 -48.93 20.61
N PRO A 249 -19.15 -49.33 20.20
CA PRO A 249 -18.88 -49.83 18.85
C PRO A 249 -19.38 -51.27 18.67
N PHE A 250 -20.22 -51.50 17.65
CA PHE A 250 -20.46 -52.84 17.14
C PHE A 250 -19.34 -53.22 16.19
N ILE A 251 -18.51 -54.15 16.66
CA ILE A 251 -17.48 -54.86 15.89
C ILE A 251 -18.18 -55.63 14.77
N ASN A 252 -17.70 -55.49 13.53
CA ASN A 252 -17.79 -56.58 12.57
C ASN A 252 -16.56 -56.60 11.65
N PRO A 253 -15.79 -57.71 11.61
CA PRO A 253 -14.59 -57.81 10.80
C PRO A 253 -14.95 -58.33 9.39
N TYR A 254 -14.39 -57.71 8.35
CA TYR A 254 -14.20 -58.38 7.06
C TYR A 254 -12.70 -58.67 6.86
N PRO A 255 -12.36 -59.86 6.31
CA PRO A 255 -10.99 -60.30 6.14
C PRO A 255 -10.31 -59.54 5.00
N LYS A 256 -9.09 -59.03 5.26
CA LYS A 256 -8.18 -58.54 4.23
C LYS A 256 -7.45 -59.72 3.61
N THR A 257 -7.56 -59.86 2.30
CA THR A 257 -6.72 -60.72 1.48
C THR A 257 -5.29 -60.20 1.47
N GLU A 258 -4.36 -61.08 1.86
CA GLU A 258 -2.92 -60.84 1.83
C GLU A 258 -2.41 -60.86 0.38
N THR A 259 -1.66 -59.83 -0.01
CA THR A 259 -0.78 -59.88 -1.18
C THR A 259 0.63 -59.59 -0.67
N SER A 260 1.41 -60.65 -0.60
CA SER A 260 2.81 -60.67 -0.20
C SER A 260 3.68 -60.12 -1.32
N PHE A 261 4.36 -59.00 -1.07
CA PHE A 261 5.56 -58.65 -1.80
C PHE A 261 6.76 -58.73 -0.86
N VAL A 262 7.65 -59.64 -1.24
CA VAL A 262 8.99 -59.85 -0.69
C VAL A 262 9.80 -58.57 -0.88
N THR A 263 10.36 -58.02 0.19
CA THR A 263 11.49 -57.08 0.11
C THR A 263 12.59 -57.57 1.03
N GLN A 264 13.73 -57.84 0.41
CA GLN A 264 14.92 -58.40 1.03
C GLN A 264 15.63 -57.38 1.91
N ALA A 265 16.24 -57.92 2.95
CA ALA A 265 17.05 -57.26 3.96
C ALA A 265 18.29 -56.58 3.37
N ILE A 266 18.61 -55.40 3.91
CA ILE A 266 19.97 -54.89 3.98
C ILE A 266 20.23 -54.50 5.44
N GLU A 267 21.17 -55.20 6.04
CA GLU A 267 21.73 -54.96 7.37
C GLU A 267 22.60 -53.70 7.36
N SER A 268 22.50 -52.89 8.41
CA SER A 268 23.56 -51.97 8.85
C SER A 268 23.39 -51.58 10.33
N PRO A 269 24.48 -51.20 11.03
CA PRO A 269 24.64 -51.53 12.44
C PRO A 269 24.35 -50.39 13.43
N ASN A 270 23.71 -50.80 14.52
CA ASN A 270 23.94 -50.47 15.93
C ASN A 270 24.72 -49.18 16.27
N ILE A 271 24.00 -48.13 16.72
CA ILE A 271 24.54 -47.06 17.58
C ILE A 271 23.70 -46.99 18.85
N GLN A 272 24.36 -47.25 19.98
CA GLN A 272 23.83 -47.09 21.33
C GLN A 272 23.61 -45.61 21.62
N THR A 273 22.40 -45.22 22.01
CA THR A 273 22.11 -43.93 22.61
C THR A 273 21.51 -44.15 23.99
N THR A 274 22.17 -43.55 24.99
CA THR A 274 21.83 -43.63 26.41
C THR A 274 20.68 -42.68 26.74
N ASN A 275 19.74 -43.21 27.51
CA ASN A 275 18.57 -42.53 28.05
C ASN A 275 18.96 -41.42 29.04
N HIS A 276 18.39 -40.22 28.85
CA HIS A 276 18.19 -39.26 29.93
C HIS A 276 16.77 -38.68 29.87
N SER A 277 15.98 -38.99 30.90
CA SER A 277 14.66 -38.47 31.17
C SER A 277 14.69 -36.97 31.51
N PRO A 278 13.65 -36.20 31.13
CA PRO A 278 13.32 -34.98 31.85
C PRO A 278 12.12 -35.19 32.77
N VAL A 279 12.31 -34.73 34.00
CA VAL A 279 11.37 -34.66 35.11
C VAL A 279 10.22 -33.70 34.77
N SER A 280 8.98 -34.18 34.91
CA SER A 280 7.77 -33.38 34.84
C SER A 280 7.55 -32.59 36.14
N LEU A 281 7.54 -31.26 36.06
CA LEU A 281 7.06 -30.38 37.13
C LEU A 281 5.64 -29.92 36.80
N VAL A 282 4.68 -30.54 37.49
CA VAL A 282 3.26 -30.19 37.50
C VAL A 282 3.06 -28.99 38.43
N SER A 283 2.58 -27.87 37.89
CA SER A 283 2.09 -26.73 38.66
C SER A 283 0.57 -26.72 38.60
N GLN A 284 -0.07 -26.95 39.75
CA GLN A 284 -1.52 -26.87 39.93
C GLN A 284 -1.91 -25.43 40.24
N ASN A 285 -2.59 -24.75 39.30
CA ASN A 285 -3.29 -23.50 39.59
C ASN A 285 -4.77 -23.78 39.85
N HIS A 286 -5.18 -23.42 41.06
CA HIS A 286 -6.52 -23.52 41.62
C HIS A 286 -7.37 -22.34 41.09
N ILE A 287 -8.41 -22.62 40.30
CA ILE A 287 -9.40 -21.62 39.85
C ILE A 287 -10.70 -21.89 40.61
N GLN A 288 -11.18 -20.87 41.34
CA GLN A 288 -12.46 -20.89 42.04
C GLN A 288 -13.64 -20.66 41.07
N PRO A 289 -14.82 -21.25 41.32
CA PRO A 289 -16.00 -21.05 40.50
C PRO A 289 -16.73 -19.73 40.80
N ILE A 290 -17.11 -19.02 39.74
CA ILE A 290 -18.02 -17.86 39.75
C ILE A 290 -19.47 -18.36 39.75
N PRO A 291 -20.39 -17.80 40.57
CA PRO A 291 -21.78 -18.25 40.63
C PRO A 291 -22.63 -17.80 39.43
N GLU A 292 -23.42 -18.74 38.92
CA GLU A 292 -24.40 -18.60 37.84
C GLU A 292 -25.57 -17.66 38.22
N ALA A 293 -25.80 -16.65 37.38
CA ALA A 293 -27.02 -15.83 37.42
C ALA A 293 -28.05 -16.37 36.42
N LYS A 294 -29.18 -16.84 36.95
CA LYS A 294 -30.37 -17.28 36.21
C LYS A 294 -30.95 -16.14 35.37
N LYS A 295 -31.12 -16.33 34.05
CA LYS A 295 -31.89 -15.42 33.19
C LYS A 295 -33.09 -16.12 32.56
N LYS A 296 -34.22 -15.42 32.65
CA LYS A 296 -35.60 -15.82 32.36
C LYS A 296 -35.88 -16.02 30.86
N VAL A 297 -36.88 -16.88 30.67
CA VAL A 297 -37.61 -17.32 29.47
C VAL A 297 -38.29 -16.18 28.69
N GLY A 298 -38.13 -16.22 27.35
CA GLY A 298 -39.10 -15.93 26.26
C GLY A 298 -39.67 -14.49 26.09
N PRO A 299 -40.25 -14.15 24.91
CA PRO A 299 -40.79 -15.04 23.87
C PRO A 299 -40.51 -14.66 22.38
N GLU A 300 -40.93 -15.59 21.50
CA GLU A 300 -41.47 -15.42 20.13
C GLU A 300 -40.59 -14.84 19.00
N PHE A 301 -40.08 -15.75 18.16
CA PHE A 301 -39.66 -15.44 16.79
C PHE A 301 -40.88 -15.53 15.86
N VAL A 302 -41.28 -14.38 15.32
CA VAL A 302 -42.17 -14.25 14.17
C VAL A 302 -41.35 -14.41 12.91
N THR A 303 -41.71 -15.40 12.09
CA THR A 303 -41.18 -15.62 10.75
C THR A 303 -41.61 -14.48 9.83
N GLN A 304 -40.69 -13.63 9.37
CA GLN A 304 -40.97 -12.63 8.35
C GLN A 304 -40.65 -13.18 6.95
N ASN A 305 -41.70 -13.21 6.14
CA ASN A 305 -41.73 -13.43 4.70
C ASN A 305 -40.95 -12.35 3.93
N GLU A 306 -40.52 -12.75 2.73
CA GLU A 306 -40.08 -11.96 1.58
C GLU A 306 -40.44 -10.46 1.62
N LEU A 307 -39.46 -9.62 1.93
CA LEU A 307 -39.50 -8.19 1.61
C LEU A 307 -38.87 -7.99 0.23
N ARG A 308 -39.70 -7.62 -0.74
CA ARG A 308 -39.20 -6.99 -1.98
C ARG A 308 -38.62 -5.62 -1.61
N PRO A 309 -37.44 -5.25 -2.13
CA PRO A 309 -36.85 -3.94 -1.83
C PRO A 309 -37.73 -2.83 -2.40
N VAL A 310 -38.13 -1.90 -1.54
CA VAL A 310 -38.78 -0.65 -1.94
C VAL A 310 -37.70 0.24 -2.60
N PRO A 311 -37.94 0.80 -3.79
CA PRO A 311 -36.98 1.71 -4.42
C PRO A 311 -36.77 2.95 -3.53
N ASN A 312 -35.52 3.30 -3.24
CA ASN A 312 -35.16 4.49 -2.46
C ASN A 312 -35.06 5.72 -3.39
N PRO A 313 -35.99 6.69 -3.32
CA PRO A 313 -36.04 7.84 -4.22
C PRO A 313 -34.93 8.89 -3.97
N GLU A 314 -34.10 8.74 -2.94
CA GLU A 314 -33.00 9.69 -2.68
C GLU A 314 -31.83 9.53 -3.66
N ILE A 315 -31.67 8.35 -4.29
CA ILE A 315 -30.48 8.06 -5.11
C ILE A 315 -30.56 8.73 -6.50
N ASP A 316 -31.76 8.90 -7.06
CA ASP A 316 -31.94 9.59 -8.35
C ASP A 316 -31.49 11.06 -8.29
N LYS A 317 -31.49 11.67 -7.10
CA LYS A 317 -31.02 13.05 -6.91
C LYS A 317 -29.49 13.19 -7.01
N LEU A 318 -28.74 12.10 -6.82
CA LEU A 318 -27.26 12.12 -6.88
C LEU A 318 -26.73 12.25 -8.30
N PHE A 319 -27.53 11.83 -9.28
CA PHE A 319 -27.15 11.81 -10.69
C PHE A 319 -28.02 12.70 -11.56
N ALA A 320 -29.05 13.34 -11.00
CA ALA A 320 -29.80 14.38 -11.69
C ALA A 320 -28.83 15.51 -12.10
N ALA A 321 -28.73 15.74 -13.42
CA ALA A 321 -28.08 16.94 -13.94
C ALA A 321 -28.68 18.16 -13.23
N PRO A 322 -27.88 19.16 -12.82
CA PRO A 322 -28.41 20.35 -12.18
C PRO A 322 -29.47 20.95 -13.12
N GLU A 323 -30.73 20.87 -12.69
CA GLU A 323 -31.87 21.43 -13.40
C GLU A 323 -31.52 22.88 -13.68
N SER A 324 -31.43 23.24 -14.97
CA SER A 324 -31.01 24.57 -15.40
C SER A 324 -31.97 25.59 -14.82
N ALA A 325 -31.62 26.16 -13.67
CA ALA A 325 -32.38 27.23 -13.09
C ALA A 325 -32.43 28.34 -14.13
N ASP A 326 -33.62 28.63 -14.63
CA ASP A 326 -33.91 29.81 -15.43
C ASP A 326 -33.45 31.04 -14.64
N ILE A 327 -32.23 31.49 -14.92
CA ILE A 327 -31.70 32.74 -14.38
C ILE A 327 -32.52 33.84 -15.05
N PRO A 328 -33.38 34.58 -14.32
CA PRO A 328 -34.10 35.69 -14.93
C PRO A 328 -33.08 36.73 -15.44
N PRO A 329 -33.35 37.38 -16.58
CA PRO A 329 -32.40 38.31 -17.20
C PRO A 329 -32.05 39.43 -16.22
N ILE A 330 -30.78 39.49 -15.85
CA ILE A 330 -30.20 40.57 -15.05
C ILE A 330 -30.33 41.86 -15.88
N LYS A 331 -31.21 42.77 -15.44
CA LYS A 331 -31.28 44.13 -15.95
C LYS A 331 -30.02 44.89 -15.53
N ILE A 332 -29.02 44.92 -16.40
CA ILE A 332 -27.84 45.77 -16.28
C ILE A 332 -28.31 47.23 -16.30
N HIS A 333 -28.31 47.87 -15.12
CA HIS A 333 -28.43 49.33 -15.04
C HIS A 333 -27.05 49.92 -15.32
N SER A 334 -26.96 50.68 -16.42
CA SER A 334 -25.82 51.51 -16.77
C SER A 334 -25.65 52.59 -15.69
N ILE A 335 -24.59 52.52 -14.91
CA ILE A 335 -24.16 53.60 -14.00
C ILE A 335 -23.03 54.34 -14.70
N THR A 336 -23.35 55.55 -15.14
CA THR A 336 -22.42 56.53 -15.71
C THR A 336 -21.96 57.48 -14.60
N GLU A 337 -20.65 57.75 -14.57
CA GLU A 337 -19.97 58.96 -14.08
C GLU A 337 -20.09 59.38 -12.59
N HIS A 338 -18.95 59.30 -11.88
CA HIS A 338 -18.02 60.42 -11.64
C HIS A 338 -17.29 60.17 -10.31
N ASN A 339 -15.95 60.12 -10.32
CA ASN A 339 -15.13 60.65 -9.22
C ASN A 339 -13.68 60.85 -9.67
N GLU A 340 -13.23 62.10 -9.58
CA GLU A 340 -11.86 62.56 -9.76
C GLU A 340 -10.91 62.01 -8.68
N PRO A 341 -9.62 61.81 -9.00
CA PRO A 341 -8.60 61.52 -8.00
C PRO A 341 -7.86 62.80 -7.53
N PRO A 342 -7.57 62.98 -6.23
CA PRO A 342 -6.76 64.09 -5.78
C PRO A 342 -5.24 63.79 -5.89
N ALA A 343 -4.57 64.74 -6.54
CA ALA A 343 -3.26 65.33 -6.24
C ALA A 343 -2.15 64.47 -5.56
N ARG A 344 -1.19 64.10 -6.40
CA ARG A 344 0.29 64.12 -6.26
C ARG A 344 0.90 64.45 -4.89
N ARG A 345 1.89 63.63 -4.48
CA ARG A 345 3.10 64.11 -3.79
C ARG A 345 4.36 63.58 -4.49
N ASN A 346 5.21 64.52 -4.90
CA ASN A 346 6.43 64.35 -5.68
C ASN A 346 7.57 63.80 -4.83
N VAL A 347 8.34 62.84 -5.36
CA VAL A 347 9.75 62.65 -5.00
C VAL A 347 10.56 62.51 -6.28
N ALA A 348 11.63 63.28 -6.33
CA ALA A 348 12.42 63.64 -7.50
C ALA A 348 13.25 62.48 -8.07
N THR A 349 13.27 62.42 -9.40
CA THR A 349 14.35 61.86 -10.20
C THR A 349 15.51 62.85 -10.34
N PRO A 350 16.72 62.36 -10.63
CA PRO A 350 17.57 63.01 -11.62
C PRO A 350 17.70 62.16 -12.89
N ASN A 351 17.38 62.85 -13.99
CA ASN A 351 17.66 62.53 -15.37
C ASN A 351 19.10 62.04 -15.64
N LYS A 352 19.24 60.99 -16.47
CA LYS A 352 20.07 61.05 -17.69
C LYS A 352 19.95 59.77 -18.54
N ARG A 353 19.28 59.91 -19.69
CA ARG A 353 19.80 59.67 -21.06
C ARG A 353 18.74 59.05 -21.98
N GLU A 354 18.31 59.91 -22.89
CA GLU A 354 17.73 59.57 -24.18
C GLU A 354 18.69 58.76 -25.05
N ALA A 355 18.07 58.19 -26.09
CA ALA A 355 18.62 57.66 -27.33
C ALA A 355 19.11 56.19 -27.29
N PHE A 356 18.24 55.28 -27.71
CA PHE A 356 18.44 54.44 -28.90
C PHE A 356 17.18 53.59 -29.16
N ARG A 357 16.29 54.05 -30.05
CA ARG A 357 15.31 53.17 -30.70
C ARG A 357 16.00 52.57 -31.91
N GLN A 358 16.53 51.36 -31.76
CA GLN A 358 16.79 50.49 -32.90
C GLN A 358 15.94 49.23 -32.80
N ASN A 359 15.32 48.97 -33.95
CA ASN A 359 14.47 47.87 -34.31
C ASN A 359 15.26 46.54 -34.17
N ILE A 360 14.95 45.73 -33.16
CA ILE A 360 15.49 44.37 -33.05
C ILE A 360 14.39 43.40 -33.48
N GLN A 361 14.44 43.03 -34.76
CA GLN A 361 13.87 41.78 -35.24
C GLN A 361 14.52 40.64 -34.45
N ARG A 362 13.71 39.87 -33.72
CA ARG A 362 14.19 38.64 -33.08
C ARG A 362 14.63 37.66 -34.17
N PRO A 363 15.84 37.07 -34.08
CA PRO A 363 16.22 36.00 -34.99
C PRO A 363 15.31 34.81 -34.75
N VAL A 364 14.68 34.33 -35.83
CA VAL A 364 13.96 33.06 -35.87
C VAL A 364 14.98 31.96 -35.57
N SER A 365 14.80 31.28 -34.45
CA SER A 365 15.58 30.10 -34.07
C SER A 365 15.46 29.04 -35.16
N PRO A 366 16.57 28.45 -35.64
CA PRO A 366 16.52 27.41 -36.66
C PRO A 366 15.81 26.16 -36.12
N PRO A 367 15.08 25.43 -36.99
CA PRO A 367 14.45 24.18 -36.59
C PRO A 367 15.51 23.14 -36.18
N PRO A 368 15.19 22.26 -35.21
CA PRO A 368 16.11 21.23 -34.76
C PRO A 368 16.48 20.27 -35.90
N PRO A 369 17.72 19.74 -35.93
CA PRO A 369 18.15 18.82 -36.96
C PRO A 369 17.35 17.51 -36.92
N PRO A 370 17.05 16.90 -38.07
CA PRO A 370 16.36 15.63 -38.12
C PRO A 370 17.22 14.52 -37.50
N HIS A 371 16.65 13.78 -36.55
CA HIS A 371 17.31 12.64 -35.93
C HIS A 371 17.75 11.60 -36.98
N PRO A 372 18.99 11.06 -36.88
CA PRO A 372 19.42 9.98 -37.75
C PRO A 372 18.61 8.71 -37.46
N LYS A 373 17.97 8.17 -38.50
CA LYS A 373 17.33 6.85 -38.50
C LYS A 373 18.41 5.78 -38.34
N HIS A 374 18.75 5.41 -37.11
CA HIS A 374 19.54 4.21 -36.86
C HIS A 374 18.66 2.98 -37.10
N LYS A 375 18.87 2.32 -38.25
CA LYS A 375 18.53 0.91 -38.44
C LYS A 375 19.36 0.10 -37.43
N MET A 376 18.74 -0.35 -36.34
CA MET A 376 19.31 -1.40 -35.50
C MET A 376 19.26 -2.72 -36.27
N ILE A 377 20.41 -3.12 -36.81
CA ILE A 377 20.69 -4.50 -37.19
C ILE A 377 21.22 -5.17 -35.92
N TYR A 378 20.49 -6.15 -35.39
CA TYR A 378 20.97 -7.01 -34.30
C TYR A 378 21.90 -8.08 -34.88
N PRO A 379 23.19 -8.16 -34.50
CA PRO A 379 23.92 -9.41 -34.59
C PRO A 379 23.60 -10.27 -33.37
N PHE A 380 23.15 -11.49 -33.65
CA PHE A 380 23.11 -12.61 -32.70
C PHE A 380 24.51 -12.82 -32.07
N SER A 381 24.67 -12.57 -30.78
CA SER A 381 25.84 -13.01 -30.02
C SER A 381 25.52 -14.32 -29.31
N ARG A 382 26.16 -15.39 -29.78
CA ARG A 382 26.28 -16.69 -29.10
C ARG A 382 27.03 -16.49 -27.78
N GLY A 383 26.55 -17.18 -26.74
CA GLY A 383 27.07 -17.08 -25.38
C GLY A 383 28.52 -17.58 -25.22
N PRO A 384 29.18 -17.22 -24.11
CA PRO A 384 30.53 -17.67 -23.80
C PRO A 384 30.53 -19.13 -23.35
N THR A 385 31.29 -19.95 -24.07
CA THR A 385 31.72 -21.30 -23.69
C THR A 385 32.65 -21.25 -22.48
N GLU A 386 32.38 -22.14 -21.52
CA GLU A 386 33.22 -22.42 -20.35
C GLU A 386 34.65 -22.84 -20.72
N PRO A 387 35.68 -22.39 -19.99
CA PRO A 387 37.03 -22.91 -20.14
C PRO A 387 37.17 -24.26 -19.42
N ARG A 388 37.48 -25.30 -20.21
CA ARG A 388 37.97 -26.60 -19.71
C ARG A 388 39.33 -26.42 -19.05
N MET A 389 39.42 -26.72 -17.75
CA MET A 389 40.72 -26.92 -17.08
C MET A 389 41.32 -28.26 -17.50
N ASN A 390 42.39 -28.21 -18.28
CA ASN A 390 43.31 -29.33 -18.41
C ASN A 390 44.42 -29.14 -17.38
N GLY A 391 44.52 -30.09 -16.44
CA GLY A 391 45.58 -30.13 -15.45
C GLY A 391 46.94 -30.41 -16.08
N ASN A 392 47.89 -29.53 -15.82
CA ASN A 392 49.31 -29.83 -15.98
C ASN A 392 49.89 -30.14 -14.60
N VAL A 393 50.33 -31.38 -14.44
CA VAL A 393 51.22 -31.83 -13.38
C VAL A 393 52.58 -31.19 -13.61
N VAL A 394 53.10 -30.47 -12.61
CA VAL A 394 54.51 -30.08 -12.55
C VAL A 394 55.18 -30.98 -11.52
N ASP A 395 56.06 -31.83 -12.02
CA ASP A 395 57.01 -32.64 -11.27
C ASP A 395 58.09 -31.71 -10.70
N LEU A 396 58.35 -31.81 -9.39
CA LEU A 396 59.43 -31.11 -8.71
C LEU A 396 60.38 -32.18 -8.18
N SER A 397 61.28 -32.62 -9.05
CA SER A 397 62.55 -33.25 -8.69
C SER A 397 63.68 -32.44 -9.33
N GLU A 398 64.76 -32.25 -8.58
CA GLU A 398 66.00 -31.49 -8.89
C GLU A 398 66.01 -30.00 -8.48
N HIS A 399 66.39 -29.73 -7.22
CA HIS A 399 67.71 -29.18 -6.88
C HIS A 399 67.96 -29.09 -5.37
#